data_AF-A0A0S8A8T2-F1
#
_entry.id   AF-A0A0S8A8T2-F1
#
_cell.length_a   1.000
_cell.length_b   1.000
_cell.length_c   1.000
_cell.angle_alpha   90.00
_cell.angle_beta   90.00
_cell.angle_gamma   90.00
#
_symmetry.space_group_name_H-M   'P 1'
#
loop_
_entity.id
_entity.type
_entity.pdbx_description
1 polymer ?
#
loop_
_entity_poly.entity_id
_entity_poly.type
_entity_poly.pdbx_seq_one_letter_code
_entity_poly.pdbx_strand_id
1 'polypeptide(L)'
;MRGDFPAFAALYSNAQRIQAVQAALIEAEGYGRWTRLREIAEFAHRIEARPVGVAHCTSTAREAGLVARYLRDSGLEVVMPGRSEECNPLAQAALLADRDTKLNVICGMSVAHEAMFIRASAVPVTVLVARDARLRHNPVAALYTSDGYSQNLLYGQRRRPESPFRGGHIAALECAGKALPEAVSKEFNRLQEVMEFAHCLGATHIGVSFCVGFRAEARVLTRILEANGFRVSSACCKSGAVSKETLGLNDSQKVRPGQPEMMCNPLAQGALLNGENVQLAVILGQCVGHDSATIGQLNAPTVCLVAKDRVLAHNTVAALYELES
;
A
#
# COMPACT_ATOMS: atom_id res chain seq x y z
N MET A 1 12.06 -0.94 -19.67
CA MET A 1 12.63 0.41 -19.91
C MET A 1 13.80 0.40 -20.88
N ARG A 2 13.71 1.21 -21.95
CA ARG A 2 14.80 1.58 -22.87
C ARG A 2 15.04 3.09 -22.68
N GLY A 3 16.28 3.53 -22.47
CA GLY A 3 16.63 4.96 -22.32
C GLY A 3 17.23 5.33 -20.96
N ASP A 4 17.62 6.59 -20.81
CA ASP A 4 18.22 7.14 -19.59
C ASP A 4 17.21 7.21 -18.45
N PHE A 5 17.63 6.75 -17.26
CA PHE A 5 16.83 6.84 -16.03
C PHE A 5 17.42 7.92 -15.12
N PRO A 6 16.60 8.78 -14.50
CA PRO A 6 17.09 9.85 -13.64
C PRO A 6 17.94 9.31 -12.48
N ALA A 7 19.04 10.01 -12.19
CA ALA A 7 19.88 9.70 -11.04
C ALA A 7 19.09 9.87 -9.72
N PHE A 8 19.50 9.14 -8.69
CA PHE A 8 18.86 9.19 -7.37
C PHE A 8 18.65 10.64 -6.86
N ALA A 9 19.67 11.49 -6.95
CA ALA A 9 19.58 12.87 -6.48
C ALA A 9 18.54 13.72 -7.22
N ALA A 10 18.23 13.39 -8.48
CA ALA A 10 17.24 14.10 -9.30
C ALA A 10 15.80 13.66 -9.00
N LEU A 11 15.61 12.48 -8.41
CA LEU A 11 14.29 11.96 -8.04
C LEU A 11 13.78 12.51 -6.70
N TYR A 12 14.68 12.92 -5.81
CA TYR A 12 14.35 13.29 -4.43
C TYR A 12 14.44 14.78 -4.19
N SER A 13 13.34 15.38 -3.76
CA SER A 13 13.38 16.65 -3.02
C SER A 13 14.04 16.47 -1.65
N ASN A 14 14.43 17.58 -1.00
CA ASN A 14 15.00 17.54 0.34
C ASN A 14 14.04 16.90 1.37
N ALA A 15 12.75 17.23 1.32
CA ALA A 15 11.74 16.66 2.20
C ALA A 15 11.59 15.14 1.99
N GLN A 16 11.53 14.68 0.74
CA GLN A 16 11.46 13.25 0.43
C GLN A 16 12.72 12.49 0.86
N ARG A 17 13.90 13.14 0.78
CA ARG A 17 15.15 12.55 1.25
C ARG A 17 15.13 12.33 2.77
N ILE A 18 14.66 13.33 3.53
CA ILE A 18 14.49 13.22 4.99
C ILE A 18 13.54 12.07 5.33
N GLN A 19 12.37 12.00 4.69
CA GLN A 19 11.41 10.91 4.90
C GLN A 19 12.00 9.53 4.59
N ALA A 20 12.75 9.41 3.49
CA ALA A 20 13.41 8.15 3.12
C ALA A 20 14.45 7.72 4.17
N VAL A 21 15.22 8.67 4.71
CA VAL A 21 16.14 8.40 5.81
C VAL A 21 15.39 7.92 7.06
N GLN A 22 14.29 8.58 7.43
CA GLN A 22 13.49 8.13 8.58
C GLN A 22 12.90 6.72 8.37
N ALA A 23 12.40 6.41 7.18
CA ALA A 23 11.91 5.08 6.85
C ALA A 23 13.02 4.01 6.91
N ALA A 24 14.26 4.35 6.52
CA ALA A 24 15.41 3.46 6.63
C ALA A 24 15.85 3.20 8.07
N LEU A 25 15.72 4.20 8.95
CA LEU A 25 16.01 4.05 10.38
C LEU A 25 14.96 3.19 11.09
N ILE A 26 13.68 3.35 10.75
CA ILE A 26 12.62 2.44 11.21
C ILE A 26 12.93 0.99 10.82
N GLU A 27 13.36 0.76 9.57
CA GLU A 27 13.80 -0.56 9.14
C GLU A 27 15.01 -1.02 9.98
N ALA A 28 16.05 -0.20 10.16
CA ALA A 28 17.24 -0.60 10.92
C ALA A 28 16.94 -1.04 12.37
N GLU A 29 16.04 -0.33 13.05
CA GLU A 29 15.74 -0.57 14.47
C GLU A 29 14.69 -1.66 14.69
N GLY A 30 13.68 -1.69 13.82
CA GLY A 30 12.47 -2.51 13.99
C GLY A 30 12.42 -3.78 13.13
N TYR A 31 13.31 -3.97 12.16
CA TYR A 31 13.19 -5.05 11.19
C TYR A 31 13.13 -6.44 11.84
N GLY A 32 12.00 -7.12 11.65
CA GLY A 32 11.75 -8.45 12.22
C GLY A 32 11.51 -8.45 13.73
N ARG A 33 11.35 -7.28 14.36
CA ARG A 33 11.13 -7.10 15.79
C ARG A 33 9.84 -6.35 16.09
N TRP A 34 9.48 -5.40 15.24
CA TRP A 34 8.27 -4.59 15.40
C TRP A 34 7.20 -5.03 14.41
N THR A 35 5.96 -5.10 14.89
CA THR A 35 4.80 -5.23 14.02
C THR A 35 4.67 -3.98 13.16
N ARG A 36 3.97 -4.08 12.03
CA ARG A 36 3.71 -2.94 11.17
C ARG A 36 2.96 -1.82 11.90
N LEU A 37 2.09 -2.19 12.84
CA LEU A 37 1.38 -1.22 13.68
C LEU A 37 2.36 -0.36 14.50
N ARG A 38 3.36 -1.00 15.13
CA ARG A 38 4.40 -0.29 15.86
C ARG A 38 5.29 0.52 14.91
N GLU A 39 5.72 -0.06 13.79
CA GLU A 39 6.51 0.66 12.79
C GLU A 39 5.81 1.95 12.32
N ILE A 40 4.48 1.95 12.18
CA ILE A 40 3.69 3.14 11.83
C ILE A 40 3.74 4.20 12.95
N ALA A 41 3.60 3.80 14.22
CA ALA A 41 3.66 4.74 15.34
C ALA A 41 5.05 5.40 15.45
N GLU A 42 6.10 4.60 15.35
CA GLU A 42 7.50 5.07 15.40
C GLU A 42 7.81 5.97 14.19
N PHE A 43 7.34 5.59 12.99
CA PHE A 43 7.49 6.41 11.78
C PHE A 43 6.77 7.75 11.93
N ALA A 44 5.53 7.75 12.43
CA ALA A 44 4.74 8.96 12.65
C ALA A 44 5.45 9.93 13.61
N HIS A 45 6.05 9.44 14.71
CA HIS A 45 6.84 10.29 15.61
C HIS A 45 8.05 10.90 14.91
N ARG A 46 8.79 10.11 14.11
CA ARG A 46 10.01 10.57 13.42
C ARG A 46 9.76 11.63 12.36
N ILE A 47 8.61 11.58 11.71
CA ILE A 47 8.21 12.59 10.72
C ILE A 47 7.37 13.71 11.34
N GLU A 48 7.26 13.74 12.67
CA GLU A 48 6.47 14.70 13.44
C GLU A 48 5.01 14.78 12.96
N ALA A 49 4.44 13.63 12.58
CA ALA A 49 3.09 13.56 12.07
C ALA A 49 2.08 13.70 13.22
N ARG A 50 1.68 14.94 13.51
CA ARG A 50 0.64 15.26 14.49
C ARG A 50 -0.32 16.30 13.88
N PRO A 51 -1.58 15.94 13.59
CA PRO A 51 -2.24 14.64 13.81
C PRO A 51 -2.00 13.55 12.74
N VAL A 52 -2.27 12.29 13.09
CA VAL A 52 -2.37 11.13 12.18
C VAL A 52 -3.84 10.83 11.89
N GLY A 53 -4.21 10.74 10.61
CA GLY A 53 -5.55 10.33 10.20
C GLY A 53 -5.68 8.82 10.09
N VAL A 54 -6.81 8.24 10.50
CA VAL A 54 -7.11 6.80 10.34
C VAL A 54 -8.34 6.64 9.46
N ALA A 55 -8.13 6.23 8.21
CA ALA A 55 -9.18 6.10 7.22
C ALA A 55 -9.62 4.63 7.11
N HIS A 56 -10.94 4.39 7.04
CA HIS A 56 -11.49 3.03 7.06
C HIS A 56 -12.85 2.93 6.38
N CYS A 57 -13.30 1.70 6.11
CA CYS A 57 -14.71 1.45 5.77
C CYS A 57 -15.52 1.17 7.03
N THR A 58 -16.85 1.28 6.96
CA THR A 58 -17.76 0.89 8.05
C THR A 58 -17.51 -0.54 8.53
N SER A 59 -17.23 -1.48 7.63
CA SER A 59 -16.98 -2.88 8.00
C SER A 59 -15.70 -3.11 8.82
N THR A 60 -14.79 -2.13 8.88
CA THR A 60 -13.54 -2.21 9.63
C THR A 60 -13.41 -1.09 10.67
N ALA A 61 -14.55 -0.46 11.04
CA ALA A 61 -14.59 0.58 12.05
C ALA A 61 -14.07 0.10 13.42
N ARG A 62 -14.30 -1.18 13.75
CA ARG A 62 -13.76 -1.81 14.95
C ARG A 62 -12.23 -1.83 14.94
N GLU A 63 -11.64 -2.38 13.88
CA GLU A 63 -10.18 -2.43 13.68
C GLU A 63 -9.58 -1.02 13.68
N ALA A 64 -10.22 -0.07 13.00
CA ALA A 64 -9.78 1.32 12.98
C ALA A 64 -9.79 1.97 14.38
N GLY A 65 -10.80 1.64 15.21
CA GLY A 65 -10.85 2.06 16.60
C GLY A 65 -9.67 1.53 17.44
N LEU A 66 -9.27 0.27 17.22
CA LEU A 66 -8.10 -0.33 17.87
C LEU A 66 -6.79 0.34 17.43
N VAL A 67 -6.66 0.65 16.15
CA VAL A 67 -5.51 1.42 15.62
C VAL A 67 -5.46 2.79 16.27
N ALA A 68 -6.58 3.51 16.30
CA ALA A 68 -6.63 4.85 16.88
C ALA A 68 -6.31 4.84 18.38
N ARG A 69 -6.78 3.83 19.13
CA ARG A 69 -6.41 3.62 20.53
C ARG A 69 -4.91 3.42 20.67
N TYR A 70 -4.32 2.46 19.94
CA TYR A 70 -2.89 2.19 20.00
C TYR A 70 -2.02 3.40 19.69
N LEU A 71 -2.37 4.16 18.63
CA LEU A 71 -1.63 5.36 18.24
C LEU A 71 -1.73 6.46 19.31
N ARG A 72 -2.90 6.65 19.94
CA ARG A 72 -3.07 7.59 21.06
C ARG A 72 -2.27 7.17 22.28
N ASP A 73 -2.32 5.89 22.64
CA ASP A 73 -1.54 5.34 23.76
C ASP A 73 -0.03 5.46 23.50
N SER A 74 0.38 5.48 22.23
CA SER A 74 1.75 5.75 21.79
C SER A 74 2.10 7.24 21.77
N GLY A 75 1.21 8.14 22.19
CA GLY A 75 1.45 9.58 22.28
C GLY A 75 1.23 10.38 20.99
N LEU A 76 0.45 9.86 20.03
CA LEU A 76 0.08 10.58 18.80
C LEU A 76 -1.32 11.19 18.92
N GLU A 77 -1.51 12.37 18.32
CA GLU A 77 -2.85 12.90 18.07
C GLU A 77 -3.47 12.14 16.88
N VAL A 78 -4.71 11.66 17.03
CA VAL A 78 -5.38 10.83 16.01
C VAL A 78 -6.74 11.38 15.64
N VAL A 79 -6.93 11.62 14.34
CA VAL A 79 -8.20 12.01 13.74
C VAL A 79 -8.85 10.79 13.08
N MET A 80 -10.12 10.55 13.41
CA MET A 80 -10.94 9.49 12.84
C MET A 80 -12.16 10.12 12.14
N PRO A 81 -12.58 9.59 10.99
CA PRO A 81 -13.88 9.89 10.40
C PRO A 81 -15.04 9.63 11.37
N GLY A 82 -16.08 10.46 11.29
CA GLY A 82 -17.34 10.21 11.97
C GLY A 82 -18.27 9.32 11.14
N ARG A 83 -19.41 8.93 11.73
CA ARG A 83 -20.38 8.01 11.10
C ARG A 83 -20.87 8.47 9.72
N SER A 84 -20.97 9.78 9.49
CA SER A 84 -21.37 10.36 8.21
C SER A 84 -20.33 10.16 7.10
N GLU A 85 -19.06 9.95 7.45
CA GLU A 85 -17.95 9.83 6.50
C GLU A 85 -17.44 8.37 6.33
N GLU A 86 -17.79 7.43 7.22
CA GLU A 86 -17.23 6.06 7.27
C GLU A 86 -17.33 5.23 5.97
N CYS A 87 -18.22 5.59 5.04
CA CYS A 87 -18.35 4.91 3.74
C CYS A 87 -18.11 5.84 2.53
N ASN A 88 -17.58 7.04 2.76
CA ASN A 88 -17.26 7.99 1.70
C ASN A 88 -15.75 8.34 1.73
N PRO A 89 -14.91 7.71 0.90
CA PRO A 89 -13.46 7.92 0.93
C PRO A 89 -13.05 9.37 0.63
N LEU A 90 -13.82 10.08 -0.20
CA LEU A 90 -13.53 11.47 -0.53
C LEU A 90 -13.88 12.41 0.62
N ALA A 91 -15.00 12.16 1.32
CA ALA A 91 -15.36 12.90 2.52
C ALA A 91 -14.34 12.67 3.65
N GLN A 92 -13.84 11.43 3.80
CA GLN A 92 -12.75 11.15 4.74
C GLN A 92 -11.48 11.91 4.36
N ALA A 93 -11.06 11.89 3.09
CA ALA A 93 -9.88 12.64 2.66
C ALA A 93 -10.02 14.14 2.91
N ALA A 94 -11.19 14.72 2.61
CA ALA A 94 -11.49 16.13 2.87
C ALA A 94 -11.47 16.47 4.36
N LEU A 95 -12.09 15.64 5.21
CA LEU A 95 -12.08 15.81 6.66
C LEU A 95 -10.65 15.76 7.22
N LEU A 96 -9.86 14.77 6.81
CA LEU A 96 -8.49 14.61 7.31
C LEU A 96 -7.58 15.76 6.83
N ALA A 97 -7.85 16.34 5.66
CA ALA A 97 -7.17 17.55 5.19
C ALA A 97 -7.60 18.80 6.00
N ASP A 98 -8.90 18.98 6.26
CA ASP A 98 -9.42 20.07 7.11
C ASP A 98 -8.85 20.04 8.53
N ARG A 99 -8.60 18.83 9.04
CA ARG A 99 -7.98 18.59 10.35
C ARG A 99 -6.45 18.57 10.32
N ASP A 100 -5.84 19.02 9.22
CA ASP A 100 -4.41 19.20 9.02
C ASP A 100 -3.55 17.96 9.38
N THR A 101 -4.08 16.77 9.09
CA THR A 101 -3.33 15.52 9.30
C THR A 101 -2.05 15.51 8.49
N LYS A 102 -0.98 14.94 9.04
CA LYS A 102 0.36 14.92 8.44
C LYS A 102 0.74 13.55 7.86
N LEU A 103 0.02 12.51 8.28
CA LEU A 103 0.13 11.14 7.80
C LEU A 103 -1.25 10.51 7.87
N ASN A 104 -1.65 9.78 6.83
CA ASN A 104 -2.89 9.02 6.82
C ASN A 104 -2.61 7.52 6.78
N VAL A 105 -3.27 6.78 7.67
CA VAL A 105 -3.19 5.33 7.79
C VAL A 105 -4.50 4.72 7.32
N ILE A 106 -4.44 3.85 6.31
CA ILE A 106 -5.60 3.07 5.87
C ILE A 106 -5.73 1.82 6.72
N CYS A 107 -6.89 1.67 7.35
CA CYS A 107 -7.28 0.52 8.14
C CYS A 107 -8.57 -0.11 7.57
N GLY A 108 -8.43 -0.81 6.45
CA GLY A 108 -9.48 -1.67 5.92
C GLY A 108 -10.45 -1.01 4.94
N MET A 109 -9.94 -0.43 3.86
CA MET A 109 -10.77 0.04 2.74
C MET A 109 -10.96 -1.01 1.65
N SER A 110 -12.11 -1.00 0.96
CA SER A 110 -12.31 -1.71 -0.31
C SER A 110 -11.32 -1.21 -1.37
N VAL A 111 -11.11 -1.94 -2.47
CA VAL A 111 -10.10 -1.58 -3.50
C VAL A 111 -10.42 -0.20 -4.09
N ALA A 112 -11.68 0.03 -4.44
CA ALA A 112 -12.11 1.30 -5.00
C ALA A 112 -12.01 2.45 -3.99
N HIS A 113 -12.41 2.24 -2.73
CA HIS A 113 -12.31 3.27 -1.69
C HIS A 113 -10.85 3.62 -1.38
N GLU A 114 -9.98 2.62 -1.32
CA GLU A 114 -8.55 2.82 -1.11
C GLU A 114 -7.93 3.65 -2.25
N ALA A 115 -8.21 3.28 -3.52
CA ALA A 115 -7.71 4.00 -4.67
C ALA A 115 -8.18 5.47 -4.69
N MET A 116 -9.46 5.72 -4.38
CA MET A 116 -10.01 7.08 -4.30
C MET A 116 -9.43 7.88 -3.14
N PHE A 117 -9.32 7.28 -1.95
CA PHE A 117 -8.76 7.93 -0.78
C PHE A 117 -7.28 8.31 -1.00
N ILE A 118 -6.48 7.37 -1.52
CA ILE A 118 -5.07 7.62 -1.86
C ILE A 118 -4.97 8.79 -2.84
N ARG A 119 -5.79 8.79 -3.90
CA ARG A 119 -5.77 9.83 -4.93
C ARG A 119 -6.20 11.21 -4.42
N ALA A 120 -7.10 11.25 -3.42
CA ALA A 120 -7.61 12.49 -2.84
C ALA A 120 -6.76 12.99 -1.66
N SER A 121 -5.88 12.17 -1.09
CA SER A 121 -5.08 12.55 0.07
C SER A 121 -3.96 13.53 -0.30
N ALA A 122 -3.85 14.62 0.45
CA ALA A 122 -2.82 15.64 0.25
C ALA A 122 -1.51 15.34 1.01
N VAL A 123 -1.50 14.31 1.85
CA VAL A 123 -0.38 13.95 2.72
C VAL A 123 0.02 12.48 2.50
N PRO A 124 1.20 12.04 2.97
CA PRO A 124 1.61 10.65 2.82
C PRO A 124 0.57 9.66 3.35
N VAL A 125 0.34 8.59 2.59
CA VAL A 125 -0.60 7.51 2.94
C VAL A 125 0.16 6.21 3.13
N THR A 126 -0.11 5.50 4.22
CA THR A 126 0.40 4.14 4.49
C THR A 126 -0.79 3.22 4.72
N VAL A 127 -0.63 1.93 4.43
CA VAL A 127 -1.65 0.92 4.70
C VAL A 127 -1.21 0.04 5.86
N LEU A 128 -2.07 -0.09 6.88
CA LEU A 128 -1.91 -1.11 7.91
C LEU A 128 -2.71 -2.35 7.55
N VAL A 129 -4.00 -2.18 7.29
CA VAL A 129 -4.92 -3.28 6.99
C VAL A 129 -5.44 -3.14 5.56
N ALA A 130 -4.97 -4.00 4.66
CA ALA A 130 -5.58 -4.17 3.35
C ALA A 130 -6.82 -5.07 3.52
N ARG A 131 -8.01 -4.53 3.24
CA ARG A 131 -9.28 -5.22 3.52
C ARG A 131 -9.41 -6.47 2.67
N ASP A 132 -9.53 -7.62 3.33
CA ASP A 132 -9.85 -8.87 2.68
C ASP A 132 -11.07 -9.49 3.39
N ALA A 133 -12.22 -9.51 2.72
CA ALA A 133 -13.45 -9.99 3.34
C ALA A 133 -13.43 -11.52 3.50
N ARG A 134 -12.89 -12.24 2.51
CA ARG A 134 -12.85 -13.71 2.49
C ARG A 134 -11.81 -14.28 3.44
N LEU A 135 -10.61 -13.70 3.46
CA LEU A 135 -9.44 -14.18 4.18
C LEU A 135 -9.21 -13.39 5.48
N ARG A 136 -10.25 -12.74 6.01
CA ARG A 136 -10.24 -12.07 7.33
C ARG A 136 -9.09 -11.07 7.48
N HIS A 137 -8.96 -10.18 6.49
CA HIS A 137 -7.92 -9.15 6.40
C HIS A 137 -6.48 -9.69 6.29
N ASN A 138 -6.30 -10.94 5.85
CA ASN A 138 -5.01 -11.55 5.54
C ASN A 138 -4.82 -11.81 4.03
N PRO A 139 -4.65 -10.76 3.20
CA PRO A 139 -4.63 -10.89 1.74
C PRO A 139 -3.42 -11.66 1.18
N VAL A 140 -2.31 -11.78 1.92
CA VAL A 140 -1.13 -12.53 1.47
C VAL A 140 -1.44 -14.04 1.32
N ALA A 141 -2.41 -14.54 2.09
CA ALA A 141 -2.83 -15.94 2.03
C ALA A 141 -3.41 -16.31 0.65
N ALA A 142 -3.94 -15.35 -0.11
CA ALA A 142 -4.39 -15.58 -1.48
C ALA A 142 -3.22 -16.02 -2.39
N LEU A 143 -2.03 -15.44 -2.19
CA LEU A 143 -0.83 -15.80 -2.96
C LEU A 143 -0.29 -17.16 -2.53
N TYR A 144 -0.19 -17.41 -1.22
CA TYR A 144 0.34 -18.67 -0.68
C TYR A 144 -0.53 -19.88 -0.98
N THR A 145 -1.83 -19.67 -1.18
CA THR A 145 -2.79 -20.73 -1.49
C THR A 145 -3.24 -20.74 -2.96
N SER A 146 -2.54 -19.99 -3.82
CA SER A 146 -2.91 -19.83 -5.24
C SER A 146 -2.82 -21.12 -6.05
N ASP A 147 -2.00 -22.09 -5.63
CA ASP A 147 -1.89 -23.42 -6.25
C ASP A 147 -2.84 -24.45 -5.59
N GLY A 148 -3.75 -24.01 -4.71
CA GLY A 148 -4.69 -24.87 -3.97
C GLY A 148 -6.00 -24.16 -3.63
N TYR A 149 -6.21 -23.82 -2.35
CA TYR A 149 -7.48 -23.25 -1.85
C TYR A 149 -7.99 -22.05 -2.67
N SER A 150 -7.09 -21.19 -3.13
CA SER A 150 -7.45 -20.00 -3.91
C SER A 150 -7.35 -20.20 -5.43
N GLN A 151 -6.99 -21.38 -5.92
CA GLN A 151 -6.70 -21.61 -7.34
C GLN A 151 -7.89 -21.27 -8.24
N ASN A 152 -9.06 -21.86 -7.97
CA ASN A 152 -10.28 -21.62 -8.77
C ASN A 152 -10.79 -20.18 -8.65
N LEU A 153 -10.45 -19.49 -7.57
CA LEU A 153 -10.82 -18.10 -7.32
C LEU A 153 -9.95 -17.12 -8.13
N LEU A 154 -8.71 -17.52 -8.42
CA LEU A 154 -7.67 -16.68 -9.02
C LEU A 154 -7.37 -17.03 -10.48
N TYR A 155 -7.64 -18.24 -10.95
CA TYR A 155 -7.30 -18.71 -12.31
C TYR A 155 -8.52 -19.04 -13.20
N GLY A 156 -9.72 -18.55 -12.86
CA GLY A 156 -10.94 -18.74 -13.64
C GLY A 156 -11.31 -17.48 -14.45
N GLN A 157 -11.22 -17.54 -15.78
CA GLN A 157 -11.40 -16.40 -16.67
C GLN A 157 -12.70 -15.62 -16.41
N ARG A 158 -12.57 -14.32 -16.08
CA ARG A 158 -13.66 -13.34 -16.16
C ARG A 158 -13.44 -12.42 -17.34
N ARG A 159 -13.70 -12.93 -18.56
CA ARG A 159 -13.75 -12.07 -19.73
C ARG A 159 -14.97 -11.15 -19.58
N ARG A 160 -14.72 -9.89 -19.22
CA ARG A 160 -15.78 -8.89 -19.05
C ARG A 160 -15.96 -8.09 -20.35
N PRO A 161 -17.18 -7.58 -20.61
CA PRO A 161 -17.41 -6.62 -21.69
C PRO A 161 -16.49 -5.40 -21.52
N GLU A 162 -16.22 -4.70 -22.62
CA GLU A 162 -15.40 -3.48 -22.58
C GLU A 162 -15.94 -2.52 -21.52
N SER A 163 -15.07 -2.15 -20.57
CA SER A 163 -15.44 -1.12 -19.60
C SER A 163 -15.68 0.20 -20.33
N PRO A 164 -16.76 0.93 -20.01
CA PRO A 164 -16.96 2.29 -20.51
C PRO A 164 -16.04 3.31 -19.84
N PHE A 165 -15.31 2.91 -18.80
CA PHE A 165 -14.43 3.77 -18.02
C PHE A 165 -12.98 3.66 -18.49
N ARG A 166 -12.26 4.78 -18.49
CA ARG A 166 -10.83 4.85 -18.81
C ARG A 166 -10.15 5.90 -17.94
N GLY A 167 -8.97 5.56 -17.42
CA GLY A 167 -8.10 6.48 -16.68
C GLY A 167 -8.32 6.49 -15.17
N GLY A 168 -7.44 7.19 -14.46
CA GLY A 168 -7.36 7.18 -12.99
C GLY A 168 -8.00 8.37 -12.27
N HIS A 169 -8.90 9.10 -12.93
CA HIS A 169 -9.59 10.24 -12.32
C HIS A 169 -10.71 9.76 -11.39
N ILE A 170 -11.04 10.56 -10.37
CA ILE A 170 -11.96 10.18 -9.29
C ILE A 170 -13.30 9.62 -9.80
N ALA A 171 -13.93 10.26 -10.80
CA ALA A 171 -15.20 9.79 -11.34
C ALA A 171 -15.11 8.38 -11.95
N ALA A 172 -14.01 8.05 -12.66
CA ALA A 172 -13.79 6.71 -13.19
C ALA A 172 -13.60 5.67 -12.07
N LEU A 173 -12.86 6.02 -11.02
CA LEU A 173 -12.67 5.14 -9.85
C LEU A 173 -14.00 4.88 -9.12
N GLU A 174 -14.81 5.92 -8.96
CA GLU A 174 -16.14 5.83 -8.35
C GLU A 174 -17.07 4.94 -9.18
N CYS A 175 -17.14 5.19 -10.49
CA CYS A 175 -17.95 4.38 -11.39
C CYS A 175 -17.48 2.92 -11.44
N ALA A 176 -16.17 2.66 -11.51
CA ALA A 176 -15.62 1.32 -11.47
C ALA A 176 -15.93 0.61 -10.14
N GLY A 177 -15.88 1.34 -9.02
CA GLY A 177 -16.28 0.85 -7.70
C GLY A 177 -17.76 0.46 -7.63
N LYS A 178 -18.65 1.30 -8.16
CA LYS A 178 -20.10 1.02 -8.24
C LYS A 178 -20.44 -0.13 -9.19
N ALA A 179 -19.61 -0.35 -10.21
CA ALA A 179 -19.77 -1.45 -11.17
C ALA A 179 -19.27 -2.80 -10.63
N LEU A 180 -18.67 -2.85 -9.45
CA LEU A 180 -18.35 -4.11 -8.78
C LEU A 180 -19.66 -4.82 -8.38
N PRO A 181 -19.87 -6.10 -8.74
CA PRO A 181 -21.12 -6.80 -8.40
C PRO A 181 -21.35 -6.85 -6.88
N GLU A 182 -22.46 -6.25 -6.44
CA GLU A 182 -22.78 -6.04 -5.02
C GLU A 182 -22.90 -7.35 -4.22
N ALA A 183 -23.43 -8.40 -4.86
CA ALA A 183 -23.55 -9.75 -4.30
C ALA A 183 -22.20 -10.49 -4.15
N VAL A 184 -21.11 -9.98 -4.72
CA VAL A 184 -19.84 -10.71 -4.85
C VAL A 184 -18.69 -10.06 -4.07
N SER A 185 -18.74 -8.73 -3.83
CA SER A 185 -17.66 -8.01 -3.12
C SER A 185 -17.46 -8.43 -1.65
N LYS A 186 -18.46 -9.04 -1.01
CA LYS A 186 -18.37 -9.54 0.37
C LYS A 186 -17.70 -10.92 0.47
N GLU A 187 -17.58 -11.64 -0.64
CA GLU A 187 -17.01 -13.00 -0.68
C GLU A 187 -15.65 -13.07 -1.37
N PHE A 188 -15.20 -11.94 -1.92
CA PHE A 188 -13.91 -11.80 -2.57
C PHE A 188 -12.77 -11.71 -1.57
N ASN A 189 -11.68 -12.38 -1.92
CA ASN A 189 -10.39 -11.97 -1.41
C ASN A 189 -9.93 -10.67 -2.08
N ARG A 190 -8.98 -9.96 -1.45
CA ARG A 190 -8.45 -8.68 -1.90
C ARG A 190 -7.93 -8.75 -3.34
N LEU A 191 -7.25 -9.84 -3.70
CA LEU A 191 -6.67 -10.00 -5.04
C LEU A 191 -7.75 -10.14 -6.12
N GLN A 192 -8.82 -10.88 -5.84
CA GLN A 192 -9.99 -10.94 -6.72
C GLN A 192 -10.62 -9.56 -6.89
N GLU A 193 -10.79 -8.83 -5.79
CA GLU A 193 -11.33 -7.47 -5.82
C GLU A 193 -10.43 -6.53 -6.65
N VAL A 194 -9.10 -6.66 -6.55
CA VAL A 194 -8.13 -5.88 -7.35
C VAL A 194 -8.30 -6.17 -8.84
N MET A 195 -8.36 -7.44 -9.23
CA MET A 195 -8.53 -7.82 -10.64
C MET A 195 -9.88 -7.36 -11.18
N GLU A 196 -10.95 -7.53 -10.40
CA GLU A 196 -12.29 -7.11 -10.81
C GLU A 196 -12.39 -5.59 -10.96
N PHE A 197 -11.82 -4.85 -10.01
CA PHE A 197 -11.74 -3.40 -10.06
C PHE A 197 -10.92 -2.93 -11.28
N ALA A 198 -9.79 -3.58 -11.56
CA ALA A 198 -8.97 -3.28 -12.73
C ALA A 198 -9.75 -3.48 -14.04
N HIS A 199 -10.50 -4.59 -14.17
CA HIS A 199 -11.38 -4.80 -15.33
C HIS A 199 -12.50 -3.76 -15.41
N CYS A 200 -13.16 -3.44 -14.30
CA CYS A 200 -14.15 -2.37 -14.24
C CYS A 200 -13.55 -1.01 -14.65
N LEU A 201 -12.29 -0.73 -14.31
CA LEU A 201 -11.60 0.50 -14.70
C LEU A 201 -11.19 0.51 -16.18
N GLY A 202 -11.31 -0.62 -16.88
CA GLY A 202 -10.79 -0.79 -18.24
C GLY A 202 -9.26 -0.85 -18.29
N ALA A 203 -8.61 -1.19 -17.17
CA ALA A 203 -7.18 -1.36 -17.10
C ALA A 203 -6.77 -2.68 -17.77
N THR A 204 -5.73 -2.60 -18.59
CA THR A 204 -5.08 -3.70 -19.30
C THR A 204 -3.63 -3.87 -18.88
N HIS A 205 -3.04 -2.86 -18.24
CA HIS A 205 -1.64 -2.88 -17.77
C HIS A 205 -1.56 -2.54 -16.29
N ILE A 206 -1.11 -3.50 -15.48
CA ILE A 206 -0.95 -3.36 -14.04
C ILE A 206 0.54 -3.21 -13.70
N GLY A 207 0.85 -2.23 -12.84
CA GLY A 207 2.16 -2.07 -12.23
C GLY A 207 2.23 -2.80 -10.89
N VAL A 208 3.29 -3.58 -10.65
CA VAL A 208 3.54 -4.23 -9.34
C VAL A 208 4.80 -3.63 -8.72
N SER A 209 4.63 -2.87 -7.64
CA SER A 209 5.75 -2.32 -6.87
C SER A 209 5.97 -3.15 -5.61
N PHE A 210 7.15 -3.75 -5.45
CA PHE A 210 7.37 -4.77 -4.42
C PHE A 210 8.71 -4.68 -3.69
N CYS A 211 8.75 -5.13 -2.45
CA CYS A 211 10.01 -5.28 -1.70
C CYS A 211 10.81 -6.49 -2.20
N VAL A 212 12.14 -6.42 -2.14
CA VAL A 212 13.03 -7.56 -2.46
C VAL A 212 12.70 -8.82 -1.64
N GLY A 213 12.14 -8.66 -0.44
CA GLY A 213 11.67 -9.76 0.40
C GLY A 213 10.41 -10.47 -0.11
N PHE A 214 9.72 -9.89 -1.10
CA PHE A 214 8.50 -10.41 -1.72
C PHE A 214 8.75 -10.94 -3.14
N ARG A 215 9.99 -11.31 -3.49
CA ARG A 215 10.33 -11.74 -4.86
C ARG A 215 9.55 -12.98 -5.31
N ALA A 216 9.27 -13.92 -4.42
CA ALA A 216 8.52 -15.12 -4.77
C ALA A 216 7.04 -14.77 -4.99
N GLU A 217 6.47 -14.02 -4.07
CA GLU A 217 5.09 -13.50 -4.07
C GLU A 217 4.83 -12.63 -5.29
N ALA A 218 5.79 -11.78 -5.69
CA ALA A 218 5.69 -10.95 -6.88
C ALA A 218 5.63 -11.78 -8.16
N ARG A 219 6.37 -12.90 -8.26
CA ARG A 219 6.27 -13.83 -9.39
C ARG A 219 4.91 -14.52 -9.41
N VAL A 220 4.43 -14.99 -8.26
CA VAL A 220 3.11 -15.61 -8.14
C VAL A 220 2.02 -14.63 -8.57
N LEU A 221 2.03 -13.41 -8.03
CA LEU A 221 1.10 -12.35 -8.40
C LEU A 221 1.16 -12.04 -9.90
N THR A 222 2.35 -11.93 -10.48
CA THR A 222 2.51 -11.67 -11.92
C THR A 222 1.84 -12.76 -12.75
N ARG A 223 2.08 -14.04 -12.45
CA ARG A 223 1.43 -15.16 -13.15
C ARG A 223 -0.09 -15.10 -13.03
N ILE A 224 -0.61 -14.80 -11.84
CA ILE A 224 -2.07 -14.66 -11.62
C ILE A 224 -2.63 -13.54 -12.49
N LEU A 225 -2.03 -12.35 -12.47
CA LEU A 225 -2.50 -11.21 -13.23
C LEU A 225 -2.42 -11.47 -14.75
N GLU A 226 -1.33 -12.04 -15.24
CA GLU A 226 -1.17 -12.39 -16.66
C GLU A 226 -2.18 -13.44 -17.11
N ALA A 227 -2.46 -14.46 -16.28
CA ALA A 227 -3.48 -15.46 -16.55
C ALA A 227 -4.90 -14.86 -16.62
N ASN A 228 -5.11 -13.70 -15.99
CA ASN A 228 -6.36 -12.93 -16.05
C ASN A 228 -6.36 -11.83 -17.13
N GLY A 229 -5.38 -11.85 -18.04
CA GLY A 229 -5.38 -11.01 -19.24
C GLY A 229 -4.79 -9.61 -19.04
N PHE A 230 -4.08 -9.36 -17.94
CA PHE A 230 -3.34 -8.12 -17.76
C PHE A 230 -1.91 -8.24 -18.28
N ARG A 231 -1.41 -7.21 -18.95
CA ARG A 231 0.03 -6.96 -19.05
C ARG A 231 0.53 -6.53 -17.66
N VAL A 232 1.72 -6.99 -17.26
CA VAL A 232 2.33 -6.63 -15.97
C VAL A 232 3.71 -5.99 -16.17
N SER A 233 3.93 -4.84 -15.55
CA SER A 233 5.28 -4.29 -15.33
C SER A 233 5.57 -4.30 -13.83
N SER A 234 6.78 -4.68 -13.43
CA SER A 234 7.13 -4.78 -12.01
C SER A 234 8.38 -3.97 -11.67
N ALA A 235 8.43 -3.43 -10.44
CA ALA A 235 9.55 -2.65 -9.92
C ALA A 235 9.92 -3.10 -8.50
N CYS A 236 11.12 -3.66 -8.35
CA CYS A 236 11.67 -4.09 -7.05
C CYS A 236 12.23 -2.88 -6.28
N CYS A 237 12.16 -2.90 -4.95
CA CYS A 237 12.62 -1.80 -4.09
C CYS A 237 14.10 -1.45 -4.21
N LYS A 238 14.92 -2.35 -4.75
CA LYS A 238 16.34 -2.09 -4.99
C LYS A 238 16.63 -1.51 -6.39
N SER A 239 15.62 -1.27 -7.20
CA SER A 239 15.78 -0.64 -8.52
C SER A 239 16.19 0.83 -8.33
N GLY A 240 17.32 1.25 -8.89
CA GLY A 240 17.87 2.59 -8.66
C GLY A 240 18.38 2.84 -7.24
N ALA A 241 18.65 1.78 -6.47
CA ALA A 241 19.17 1.89 -5.10
C ALA A 241 20.57 2.52 -5.05
N VAL A 242 20.82 3.26 -3.98
CA VAL A 242 22.14 3.80 -3.62
C VAL A 242 22.59 3.22 -2.27
N SER A 243 23.86 3.38 -1.90
CA SER A 243 24.32 2.98 -0.57
C SER A 243 23.62 3.82 0.51
N LYS A 244 23.42 3.27 1.71
CA LYS A 244 22.86 4.04 2.84
C LYS A 244 23.75 5.21 3.23
N GLU A 245 25.06 5.07 3.06
CA GLU A 245 26.09 6.07 3.29
C GLU A 245 25.92 7.28 2.36
N THR A 246 25.42 7.09 1.13
CA THR A 246 25.07 8.18 0.20
C THR A 246 24.02 9.13 0.80
N LEU A 247 23.22 8.67 1.76
CA LEU A 247 22.21 9.45 2.46
C LEU A 247 22.66 9.92 3.85
N GLY A 248 23.93 9.73 4.20
CA GLY A 248 24.49 10.12 5.49
C GLY A 248 24.14 9.18 6.65
N LEU A 249 23.70 7.95 6.36
CA LEU A 249 23.51 6.93 7.39
C LEU A 249 24.85 6.26 7.73
N ASN A 250 25.11 6.13 9.02
CA ASN A 250 26.32 5.51 9.53
C ASN A 250 26.16 3.98 9.60
N ASP A 251 27.27 3.25 9.72
CA ASP A 251 27.26 1.78 9.75
C ASP A 251 26.44 1.20 10.91
N SER A 252 26.43 1.86 12.07
CA SER A 252 25.61 1.49 13.23
C SER A 252 24.10 1.69 13.02
N GLN A 253 23.70 2.44 11.99
CA GLN A 253 22.30 2.70 11.62
C GLN A 253 21.83 1.80 10.47
N LYS A 254 22.61 0.78 10.12
CA LYS A 254 22.21 -0.28 9.18
C LYS A 254 21.44 -1.38 9.90
N VAL A 255 20.65 -2.13 9.16
CA VAL A 255 20.04 -3.37 9.67
C VAL A 255 21.15 -4.38 9.99
N ARG A 256 22.23 -4.41 9.20
CA ARG A 256 23.41 -5.27 9.41
C ARG A 256 24.70 -4.44 9.41
N PRO A 257 25.11 -3.92 10.58
CA PRO A 257 26.40 -3.25 10.72
C PRO A 257 27.57 -4.12 10.22
N GLY A 258 28.58 -3.50 9.62
CA GLY A 258 29.75 -4.15 9.03
C GLY A 258 29.51 -4.73 7.63
N GLN A 259 28.30 -4.65 7.08
CA GLN A 259 27.99 -5.12 5.72
C GLN A 259 27.59 -3.96 4.80
N PRO A 260 27.87 -4.07 3.48
CA PRO A 260 27.27 -3.18 2.50
C PRO A 260 25.74 -3.30 2.54
N GLU A 261 25.05 -2.19 2.73
CA GLU A 261 23.59 -2.16 2.79
C GLU A 261 23.04 -1.07 1.87
N MET A 262 22.23 -1.50 0.89
CA MET A 262 21.65 -0.61 -0.10
C MET A 262 20.36 -0.02 0.42
N MET A 263 20.16 1.28 0.22
CA MET A 263 18.91 1.96 0.46
C MET A 263 17.85 1.57 -0.58
N CYS A 264 16.61 1.34 -0.15
CA CYS A 264 15.49 1.17 -1.09
C CYS A 264 15.20 2.49 -1.82
N ASN A 265 14.83 2.45 -3.09
CA ASN A 265 14.48 3.65 -3.87
C ASN A 265 13.01 3.61 -4.31
N PRO A 266 12.06 3.96 -3.40
CA PRO A 266 10.64 3.98 -3.71
C PRO A 266 10.25 4.97 -4.80
N LEU A 267 10.95 6.11 -4.91
CA LEU A 267 10.69 7.08 -5.97
C LEU A 267 11.11 6.55 -7.35
N ALA A 268 12.19 5.77 -7.42
CA ALA A 268 12.54 5.06 -8.64
C ALA A 268 11.50 4.01 -9.00
N GLN A 269 10.94 3.27 -8.03
CA GLN A 269 9.86 2.32 -8.32
C GLN A 269 8.66 3.02 -8.95
N GLY A 270 8.22 4.16 -8.39
CA GLY A 270 7.16 4.97 -8.96
C GLY A 270 7.50 5.49 -10.35
N ALA A 271 8.69 6.07 -10.55
CA ALA A 271 9.14 6.57 -11.84
C ALA A 271 9.24 5.47 -12.92
N LEU A 272 9.71 4.27 -12.56
CA LEU A 272 9.76 3.12 -13.45
C LEU A 272 8.36 2.72 -13.93
N LEU A 273 7.39 2.62 -13.01
CA LEU A 273 6.02 2.24 -13.34
C LEU A 273 5.30 3.35 -14.12
N ASN A 274 5.57 4.63 -13.82
CA ASN A 274 5.07 5.76 -14.60
C ASN A 274 5.59 5.71 -16.05
N GLY A 275 6.89 5.44 -16.25
CA GLY A 275 7.48 5.31 -17.58
C GLY A 275 6.94 4.12 -18.38
N GLU A 276 6.43 3.10 -17.71
CA GLU A 276 5.73 1.97 -18.34
C GLU A 276 4.24 2.24 -18.59
N ASN A 277 3.72 3.42 -18.23
CA ASN A 277 2.32 3.84 -18.42
C ASN A 277 1.28 2.86 -17.85
N VAL A 278 1.57 2.33 -16.66
CA VAL A 278 0.63 1.43 -15.96
C VAL A 278 -0.69 2.15 -15.65
N GLN A 279 -1.79 1.43 -15.66
CA GLN A 279 -3.15 1.98 -15.52
C GLN A 279 -3.74 1.76 -14.13
N LEU A 280 -3.17 0.81 -13.37
CA LEU A 280 -3.40 0.59 -11.95
C LEU A 280 -2.07 0.10 -11.36
N ALA A 281 -1.70 0.61 -10.18
CA ALA A 281 -0.50 0.18 -9.47
C ALA A 281 -0.86 -0.58 -8.19
N VAL A 282 -0.19 -1.70 -7.95
CA VAL A 282 -0.35 -2.57 -6.79
C VAL A 282 0.92 -2.53 -5.95
N ILE A 283 0.79 -2.14 -4.69
CA ILE A 283 1.86 -2.21 -3.68
C ILE A 283 1.85 -3.61 -3.05
N LEU A 284 3.00 -4.28 -3.11
CA LEU A 284 3.20 -5.63 -2.56
C LEU A 284 4.35 -5.63 -1.56
N GLY A 285 3.99 -5.58 -0.28
CA GLY A 285 4.92 -5.90 0.80
C GLY A 285 6.02 -4.87 1.00
N GLN A 286 5.73 -3.58 0.87
CA GLN A 286 6.70 -2.52 1.14
C GLN A 286 6.74 -2.13 2.64
N CYS A 287 7.93 -1.75 3.12
CA CYS A 287 8.14 -1.22 4.47
C CYS A 287 7.41 0.12 4.66
N VAL A 288 7.19 0.53 5.92
CA VAL A 288 6.54 1.80 6.22
C VAL A 288 7.36 2.97 5.70
N GLY A 289 6.70 4.02 5.23
CA GLY A 289 7.30 5.21 4.66
C GLY A 289 7.80 5.01 3.22
N HIS A 290 8.33 3.83 2.90
CA HIS A 290 8.68 3.47 1.53
C HIS A 290 7.44 3.26 0.65
N ASP A 291 6.39 2.65 1.21
CA ASP A 291 5.10 2.53 0.55
C ASP A 291 4.46 3.90 0.31
N SER A 292 4.45 4.77 1.33
CA SER A 292 3.94 6.13 1.21
C SER A 292 4.68 6.94 0.15
N ALA A 293 6.00 6.82 0.08
CA ALA A 293 6.81 7.48 -0.94
C ALA A 293 6.51 6.93 -2.34
N THR A 294 6.35 5.62 -2.49
CA THR A 294 5.98 5.01 -3.78
C THR A 294 4.59 5.47 -4.20
N ILE A 295 3.61 5.45 -3.28
CA ILE A 295 2.23 5.89 -3.51
C ILE A 295 2.21 7.33 -4.00
N GLY A 296 2.92 8.25 -3.33
CA GLY A 296 2.97 9.66 -3.71
C GLY A 296 3.65 9.93 -5.06
N GLN A 297 4.46 9.00 -5.56
CA GLN A 297 5.15 9.12 -6.84
C GLN A 297 4.34 8.60 -8.04
N LEU A 298 3.34 7.74 -7.81
CA LEU A 298 2.61 7.05 -8.87
C LEU A 298 1.54 7.94 -9.50
N ASN A 299 1.58 8.06 -10.83
CA ASN A 299 0.54 8.77 -11.59
C ASN A 299 -0.75 7.95 -11.72
N ALA A 300 -0.61 6.63 -11.73
CA ALA A 300 -1.73 5.68 -11.78
C ALA A 300 -2.47 5.62 -10.44
N PRO A 301 -3.76 5.28 -10.42
CA PRO A 301 -4.44 4.92 -9.19
C PRO A 301 -3.69 3.75 -8.53
N THR A 302 -3.57 3.79 -7.22
CA THR A 302 -2.72 2.87 -6.47
C THR A 302 -3.53 2.18 -5.38
N VAL A 303 -3.25 0.89 -5.18
CA VAL A 303 -3.83 0.07 -4.10
C VAL A 303 -2.74 -0.80 -3.47
N CYS A 304 -2.87 -1.09 -2.18
CA CYS A 304 -2.05 -2.05 -1.46
C CYS A 304 -2.72 -3.42 -1.45
N LEU A 305 -1.99 -4.43 -1.92
CA LEU A 305 -2.41 -5.82 -1.79
C LEU A 305 -1.95 -6.41 -0.46
N VAL A 306 -0.70 -6.17 -0.06
CA VAL A 306 -0.14 -6.69 1.19
C VAL A 306 0.71 -5.61 1.86
N ALA A 307 0.36 -5.24 3.08
CA ALA A 307 1.23 -4.45 3.95
C ALA A 307 2.30 -5.37 4.55
N LYS A 308 3.58 -4.95 4.51
CA LYS A 308 4.67 -5.76 5.06
C LYS A 308 4.62 -5.75 6.58
N ASP A 309 4.58 -6.95 7.14
CA ASP A 309 4.82 -7.21 8.56
C ASP A 309 5.66 -8.47 8.71
N ARG A 310 6.93 -8.34 9.06
CA ARG A 310 7.83 -9.50 9.19
C ARG A 310 7.52 -10.34 10.43
N VAL A 311 7.01 -9.71 11.49
CA VAL A 311 6.73 -10.36 12.78
C VAL A 311 5.50 -11.27 12.64
N LEU A 312 4.47 -10.80 11.95
CA LEU A 312 3.18 -11.48 11.84
C LEU A 312 2.98 -12.20 10.51
N ALA A 313 4.06 -12.58 9.83
CA ALA A 313 4.03 -13.26 8.53
C ALA A 313 3.11 -12.55 7.49
N HIS A 314 3.12 -11.22 7.51
CA HIS A 314 2.35 -10.32 6.66
C HIS A 314 0.82 -10.30 6.92
N ASN A 315 0.39 -10.87 8.06
CA ASN A 315 -0.98 -10.76 8.58
C ASN A 315 -1.09 -9.62 9.61
N THR A 316 -1.05 -8.37 9.13
CA THR A 316 -0.98 -7.17 9.99
C THR A 316 -2.14 -7.01 10.97
N VAL A 317 -3.34 -7.52 10.64
CA VAL A 317 -4.52 -7.39 11.51
C VAL A 317 -4.34 -8.13 12.83
N ALA A 318 -3.50 -9.17 12.88
CA ALA A 318 -3.26 -9.95 14.10
C ALA A 318 -2.71 -9.07 15.24
N ALA A 319 -1.91 -8.04 14.92
CA ALA A 319 -1.42 -7.07 15.91
C ALA A 319 -2.56 -6.37 16.66
N LEU A 320 -3.72 -6.18 16.03
CA LEU A 320 -4.86 -5.49 16.64
C LEU A 320 -5.62 -6.39 17.59
N TYR A 321 -5.75 -7.67 17.25
CA TYR A 321 -6.49 -8.64 18.06
C TYR A 321 -5.72 -9.04 19.32
N GLU A 322 -4.39 -8.91 19.32
CA GLU A 322 -3.57 -9.02 20.53
C GLU A 322 -3.74 -7.84 21.51
N LEU A 323 -4.24 -6.67 21.05
CA LEU A 323 -4.51 -5.54 21.96
C LEU A 323 -5.78 -5.73 22.80
N GLU A 324 -6.53 -6.80 22.56
CA GLU A 324 -7.78 -7.12 23.24
C GLU A 324 -7.68 -8.32 24.17
N SER A 325 -6.56 -9.06 24.13
CA SER A 325 -6.24 -10.17 25.02
C SER A 325 -5.56 -9.70 26.30
#